data_AF-A0AAI8IJW9-F1
#
_entry.id   AF-A0AAI8IJW9-F1
#
_cell.length_a   1.000
_cell.length_b   1.000
_cell.length_c   1.000
_cell.angle_alpha   90.00
_cell.angle_beta   90.00
_cell.angle_gamma   90.00
#
_symmetry.space_group_name_H-M   'P 1'
#
loop_
_entity.id
_entity.type
_entity.pdbx_description
1 polymer ?
#
loop_
_entity_poly.entity_id
_entity_poly.type
_entity_poly.pdbx_seq_one_letter_code
_entity_poly.pdbx_strand_id
1 'polypeptide(L)'
;MLEEVERWLTKRSWSAADRPLSALVAAKRRSGSTVSVVLPALNEEATVGAIVAEIRRSLMEAVPLVDELVVIDSGSTDRTSQEAAAAGARVVHRDVILPRMPAVPGKGEVLWRSLMVTSGDIVCFVDADLKDFSPDFVSGIVGPLLTEPDVDFVKAMYDRPLGSAPGQGGRVTELMARPVLNLHWPHLAGFVQPLGGEYAVRRGLLEQLPFPVGYGVELGLLVDALHTVGLDALAQVDVGVRVHRHQDGLALGRMAAAIYRTAQLRLARGHLVRPELTQFERGDDGFVARTTKVDTEERPPMIEITEYRGGRLAGTPQEPLPEHTPHTRLPDSYHRRTG
;
A
#
# COMPACT_ATOMS: atom_id res chain seq x y z
N MET A 1 8.36 -22.98 -14.43
CA MET A 1 8.53 -22.23 -13.17
C MET A 1 9.58 -22.98 -12.35
N LEU A 2 10.22 -22.38 -11.33
CA LEU A 2 11.12 -23.14 -10.46
C LEU A 2 10.29 -24.14 -9.63
N GLU A 3 10.79 -25.35 -9.42
CA GLU A 3 10.07 -26.42 -8.68
C GLU A 3 9.70 -25.97 -7.26
N GLU A 4 10.58 -25.21 -6.60
CA GLU A 4 10.31 -24.67 -5.27
C GLU A 4 9.14 -23.67 -5.26
N VAL A 5 8.96 -22.91 -6.35
CA VAL A 5 7.85 -21.96 -6.48
C VAL A 5 6.53 -22.70 -6.72
N GLU A 6 6.57 -23.83 -7.44
CA GLU A 6 5.40 -24.71 -7.59
C GLU A 6 4.98 -25.33 -6.25
N ARG A 7 5.95 -25.76 -5.44
CA ARG A 7 5.69 -26.21 -4.06
C ARG A 7 5.16 -25.08 -3.18
N TRP A 8 5.77 -23.90 -3.27
CA TRP A 8 5.33 -22.70 -2.54
C TRP A 8 3.89 -22.34 -2.88
N LEU A 9 3.51 -22.35 -4.16
CA LEU A 9 2.14 -22.07 -4.61
C LEU A 9 1.12 -22.95 -3.89
N THR A 10 1.42 -24.24 -3.72
CA THR A 10 0.52 -25.19 -3.05
C THR A 10 0.49 -24.97 -1.52
N LYS A 11 1.62 -24.59 -0.92
CA LYS A 11 1.76 -24.47 0.54
C LYS A 11 1.40 -23.08 1.09
N ARG A 12 1.50 -22.04 0.27
CA ARG A 12 1.45 -20.61 0.66
C ARG A 12 0.46 -19.80 -0.15
N SER A 13 -0.45 -20.47 -0.87
CA SER A 13 -1.64 -19.84 -1.45
C SER A 13 -2.88 -20.42 -0.78
N TRP A 14 -3.76 -19.53 -0.32
CA TRP A 14 -5.01 -19.90 0.36
C TRP A 14 -6.18 -19.11 -0.21
N SER A 15 -7.40 -19.46 0.20
CA SER A 15 -8.58 -18.60 0.06
C SER A 15 -8.92 -17.93 1.39
N ALA A 16 -9.53 -16.74 1.35
CA ALA A 16 -10.09 -16.09 2.53
C ALA A 16 -11.05 -17.02 3.29
N ALA A 17 -11.77 -17.90 2.57
CA ALA A 17 -12.69 -18.86 3.15
C ALA A 17 -12.02 -19.97 3.98
N ASP A 18 -10.72 -20.23 3.78
CA ASP A 18 -9.99 -21.29 4.50
C ASP A 18 -9.88 -21.01 6.01
N ARG A 19 -10.07 -19.75 6.43
CA ARG A 19 -9.90 -19.30 7.81
C ARG A 19 -11.10 -18.45 8.25
N PRO A 20 -12.14 -19.07 8.85
CA PRO A 20 -13.30 -18.30 9.30
C PRO A 20 -12.92 -17.29 10.39
N LEU A 21 -13.65 -16.16 10.44
CA LEU A 21 -13.36 -15.04 11.38
C LEU A 21 -13.23 -15.49 12.84
N SER A 22 -14.03 -16.47 13.29
CA SER A 22 -13.94 -17.00 14.65
C SER A 22 -12.59 -17.64 14.96
N ALA A 23 -11.98 -18.33 13.99
CA ALA A 23 -10.65 -18.92 14.12
C ALA A 23 -9.58 -17.83 14.17
N LEU A 24 -9.72 -16.77 13.35
CA LEU A 24 -8.79 -15.64 13.34
C LEU A 24 -8.79 -14.89 14.67
N VAL A 25 -9.97 -14.57 15.21
CA VAL A 25 -10.12 -13.92 16.51
C VAL A 25 -9.53 -14.79 17.63
N ALA A 26 -9.76 -16.09 17.59
CA ALA A 26 -9.17 -17.01 18.56
C ALA A 26 -7.63 -17.04 18.46
N ALA A 27 -7.09 -17.06 17.24
CA ALA A 27 -5.64 -17.02 17.00
C ALA A 27 -5.02 -15.72 17.50
N LYS A 28 -5.62 -14.57 17.18
CA LYS A 28 -5.21 -13.25 17.68
C LYS A 28 -5.20 -13.18 19.20
N ARG A 29 -6.24 -13.69 19.86
CA ARG A 29 -6.30 -13.75 21.33
C ARG A 29 -5.20 -14.62 21.93
N ARG A 30 -4.86 -15.74 21.28
CA ARG A 30 -3.77 -16.63 21.75
C ARG A 30 -2.40 -15.99 21.60
N SER A 31 -2.14 -15.31 20.49
CA SER A 31 -0.84 -14.66 20.24
C SER A 31 -0.70 -13.32 20.98
N GLY A 32 -1.81 -12.69 21.35
CA GLY A 32 -1.82 -11.32 21.89
C GLY A 32 -1.49 -10.26 20.84
N SER A 33 -1.46 -10.62 19.55
CA SER A 33 -1.09 -9.70 18.47
C SER A 33 -2.17 -8.67 18.20
N THR A 34 -1.75 -7.50 17.75
CA THR A 34 -2.61 -6.40 17.34
C THR A 34 -2.52 -6.13 15.83
N VAL A 35 -3.59 -5.60 15.23
CA VAL A 35 -3.73 -5.36 13.80
C VAL A 35 -4.09 -3.89 13.54
N SER A 36 -3.22 -3.20 12.81
CA SER A 36 -3.49 -1.87 12.25
C SER A 36 -3.84 -1.99 10.78
N VAL A 37 -4.98 -1.45 10.39
CA VAL A 37 -5.37 -1.29 8.98
C VAL A 37 -5.11 0.15 8.56
N VAL A 38 -4.43 0.31 7.41
CA VAL A 38 -4.01 1.60 6.85
C VAL A 38 -4.57 1.73 5.44
N LEU A 39 -5.26 2.83 5.19
CA LEU A 39 -5.74 3.22 3.87
C LEU A 39 -4.97 4.47 3.41
N PRO A 40 -4.03 4.34 2.45
CA PRO A 40 -3.47 5.51 1.77
C PRO A 40 -4.54 6.12 0.85
N ALA A 41 -4.81 7.42 0.98
CA ALA A 41 -5.86 8.08 0.21
C ALA A 41 -5.36 9.36 -0.48
N LEU A 42 -5.80 9.56 -1.73
CA LEU A 42 -5.56 10.78 -2.51
C LEU A 42 -6.73 11.01 -3.46
N ASN A 43 -7.65 11.90 -3.09
CA ASN A 43 -8.86 12.21 -3.84
C ASN A 43 -9.76 10.97 -4.11
N GLU A 44 -10.17 10.31 -3.03
CA GLU A 44 -11.02 9.12 -3.00
C GLU A 44 -12.32 9.32 -2.20
N GLU A 45 -12.90 10.53 -2.22
CA GLU A 45 -14.15 10.85 -1.49
C GLU A 45 -15.32 9.93 -1.85
N ALA A 46 -15.31 9.34 -3.03
CA ALA A 46 -16.39 8.48 -3.53
C ALA A 46 -16.39 7.06 -2.93
N THR A 47 -15.27 6.61 -2.35
CA THR A 47 -15.07 5.20 -1.94
C THR A 47 -14.61 5.06 -0.50
N VAL A 48 -13.74 5.95 -0.01
CA VAL A 48 -13.07 5.78 1.29
C VAL A 48 -14.06 5.62 2.46
N GLY A 49 -15.15 6.38 2.47
CA GLY A 49 -16.15 6.32 3.55
C GLY A 49 -16.85 4.96 3.64
N ALA A 50 -17.20 4.36 2.50
CA ALA A 50 -17.83 3.04 2.46
C ALA A 50 -16.87 1.94 2.93
N ILE A 51 -15.60 2.00 2.51
CA ILE A 51 -14.56 1.05 2.92
C ILE A 51 -14.34 1.12 4.44
N VAL A 52 -14.17 2.33 4.98
CA VAL A 52 -13.99 2.56 6.42
C VAL A 52 -15.17 2.03 7.22
N ALA A 53 -16.41 2.37 6.82
CA ALA A 53 -17.60 1.93 7.50
C ALA A 53 -17.72 0.40 7.53
N GLU A 54 -17.39 -0.26 6.42
CA GLU A 54 -17.42 -1.72 6.32
C GLU A 54 -16.37 -2.40 7.21
N ILE A 55 -15.12 -1.90 7.22
CA ILE A 55 -14.07 -2.43 8.11
C ILE A 55 -14.48 -2.28 9.57
N ARG A 56 -14.98 -1.10 9.96
CA ARG A 56 -15.42 -0.86 11.34
C ARG A 56 -16.54 -1.81 11.74
N ARG A 57 -17.62 -1.84 10.95
CA ARG A 57 -18.80 -2.66 11.22
C ARG A 57 -18.44 -4.14 11.31
N SER A 58 -17.72 -4.66 10.31
CA SER A 58 -17.51 -6.10 10.15
C SER A 58 -16.30 -6.64 10.91
N LEU A 59 -15.25 -5.85 11.13
CA LEU A 59 -13.96 -6.34 11.64
C LEU A 59 -13.48 -5.65 12.92
N MET A 60 -14.22 -4.66 13.44
CA MET A 60 -13.97 -4.05 14.75
C MET A 60 -15.16 -4.23 15.69
N GLU A 61 -16.37 -3.90 15.24
CA GLU A 61 -17.59 -3.90 16.05
C GLU A 61 -18.21 -5.30 16.14
N ALA A 62 -18.39 -5.99 15.01
CA ALA A 62 -18.93 -7.35 14.99
C ALA A 62 -17.94 -8.37 15.54
N VAL A 63 -16.65 -8.23 15.23
CA VAL A 63 -15.56 -9.05 15.78
C VAL A 63 -14.34 -8.17 16.06
N PRO A 64 -13.57 -8.41 17.13
CA PRO A 64 -12.40 -7.59 17.46
C PRO A 64 -11.15 -8.04 16.69
N LEU A 65 -11.22 -8.08 15.36
CA LEU A 65 -10.08 -8.50 14.53
C LEU A 65 -9.10 -7.34 14.30
N VAL A 66 -9.61 -6.16 13.94
CA VAL A 66 -8.84 -4.93 13.72
C VAL A 66 -8.86 -4.07 14.97
N ASP A 67 -7.69 -3.60 15.42
CA ASP A 67 -7.55 -2.77 16.62
C ASP A 67 -7.45 -1.28 16.28
N GLU A 68 -6.86 -0.98 15.12
CA GLU A 68 -6.60 0.38 14.68
C GLU A 68 -6.97 0.51 13.19
N LEU A 69 -7.70 1.56 12.82
CA LEU A 69 -8.03 1.90 11.43
C LEU A 69 -7.63 3.34 11.16
N VAL A 70 -6.68 3.52 10.25
CA VAL A 70 -6.06 4.81 9.94
C VAL A 70 -6.17 5.10 8.45
N VAL A 71 -6.63 6.30 8.11
CA VAL A 71 -6.52 6.84 6.75
C VAL A 71 -5.37 7.83 6.72
N ILE A 72 -4.40 7.62 5.83
CA ILE A 72 -3.31 8.58 5.60
C ILE A 72 -3.65 9.40 4.37
N ASP A 73 -3.98 10.66 4.59
CA ASP A 73 -4.29 11.59 3.51
C ASP A 73 -3.00 12.09 2.85
N SER A 74 -2.86 11.83 1.55
CA SER A 74 -1.71 12.20 0.72
C SER A 74 -1.88 13.61 0.10
N GLY A 75 -2.61 14.51 0.76
CA GLY A 75 -2.86 15.86 0.26
C GLY A 75 -4.05 15.90 -0.70
N SER A 76 -5.16 15.27 -0.32
CA SER A 76 -6.41 15.34 -1.06
C SER A 76 -6.95 16.78 -1.11
N THR A 77 -7.60 17.10 -2.23
CA THR A 77 -8.22 18.40 -2.51
C THR A 77 -9.76 18.32 -2.54
N ASP A 78 -10.30 17.12 -2.44
CA ASP A 78 -11.72 16.81 -2.34
C ASP A 78 -12.14 16.53 -0.89
N ARG A 79 -13.29 15.88 -0.66
CA ARG A 79 -13.79 15.58 0.69
C ARG A 79 -13.27 14.26 1.30
N THR A 80 -12.20 13.66 0.74
CA THR A 80 -11.66 12.36 1.20
C THR A 80 -11.51 12.27 2.71
N SER A 81 -10.84 13.27 3.31
CA SER A 81 -10.57 13.29 4.75
C SER A 81 -11.84 13.43 5.59
N GLN A 82 -12.81 14.21 5.12
CA GLN A 82 -14.09 14.39 5.81
C GLN A 82 -14.94 13.12 5.74
N GLU A 83 -15.03 12.48 4.57
CA GLU A 83 -15.81 11.24 4.38
C GLU A 83 -15.22 10.08 5.19
N ALA A 84 -13.89 9.97 5.24
CA ALA A 84 -13.19 8.98 6.07
C ALA A 84 -13.42 9.19 7.59
N ALA A 85 -13.32 10.44 8.06
CA ALA A 85 -13.54 10.78 9.45
C ALA A 85 -15.00 10.57 9.87
N ALA A 86 -15.95 10.97 9.01
CA ALA A 86 -17.39 10.77 9.24
C ALA A 86 -17.75 9.27 9.32
N ALA A 87 -17.06 8.42 8.56
CA ALA A 87 -17.19 6.97 8.63
C ALA A 87 -16.49 6.36 9.86
N GLY A 88 -15.74 7.15 10.65
CA GLY A 88 -15.16 6.75 11.93
C GLY A 88 -13.69 6.30 11.87
N ALA A 89 -12.95 6.57 10.79
CA ALA A 89 -11.51 6.33 10.78
C ALA A 89 -10.74 7.47 11.48
N ARG A 90 -9.56 7.14 12.01
CA ARG A 90 -8.57 8.16 12.37
C ARG A 90 -7.90 8.65 11.09
N VAL A 91 -8.04 9.93 10.76
CA VAL A 91 -7.44 10.52 9.56
C VAL A 91 -6.20 11.32 9.94
N VAL A 92 -5.07 11.06 9.27
CA VAL A 92 -3.82 11.78 9.50
C VAL A 92 -3.26 12.29 8.17
N HIS A 93 -3.02 13.59 8.09
CA HIS A 93 -2.41 14.19 6.91
C HIS A 93 -0.90 13.89 6.87
N ARG A 94 -0.34 13.55 5.70
CA ARG A 94 1.07 13.15 5.59
C ARG A 94 2.07 14.19 6.11
N ASP A 95 1.75 15.48 5.96
CA ASP A 95 2.66 16.59 6.30
C ASP A 95 2.82 16.81 7.82
N VAL A 96 1.87 16.31 8.63
CA VAL A 96 1.96 16.42 10.10
C VAL A 96 2.77 15.27 10.72
N ILE A 97 2.97 14.19 9.97
CA ILE A 97 3.79 13.05 10.39
C ILE A 97 5.25 13.41 10.11
N LEU A 98 6.17 13.20 11.06
CA LEU A 98 7.61 13.53 10.92
C LEU A 98 7.89 14.91 10.27
N PRO A 99 7.48 16.04 10.90
CA PRO A 99 7.61 17.38 10.31
C PRO A 99 9.04 17.79 9.94
N ARG A 100 10.06 17.21 10.59
CA ARG A 100 11.47 17.46 10.26
C ARG A 100 11.90 16.95 8.89
N MET A 101 11.13 16.02 8.32
CA MET A 101 11.37 15.43 7.02
C MET A 101 10.18 15.80 6.13
N PRO A 102 10.32 16.79 5.24
CA PRO A 102 9.24 17.21 4.36
C PRO A 102 8.66 16.02 3.58
N ALA A 103 7.33 15.98 3.46
CA ALA A 103 6.67 14.94 2.70
C ALA A 103 6.93 15.11 1.21
N VAL A 104 7.06 13.98 0.51
CA VAL A 104 7.15 13.94 -0.96
C VAL A 104 5.89 13.31 -1.54
N PRO A 105 5.50 13.63 -2.79
CA PRO A 105 4.36 12.98 -3.42
C PRO A 105 4.59 11.49 -3.63
N GLY A 106 3.56 10.67 -3.42
CA GLY A 106 3.59 9.26 -3.79
C GLY A 106 2.92 8.34 -2.77
N LYS A 107 2.57 7.13 -3.23
CA LYS A 107 1.90 6.12 -2.40
C LYS A 107 2.83 5.55 -1.34
N GLY A 108 4.07 5.22 -1.71
CA GLY A 108 5.05 4.70 -0.77
C GLY A 108 5.42 5.67 0.35
N GLU A 109 5.38 6.99 0.10
CA GLU A 109 5.56 7.99 1.15
C GLU A 109 4.51 7.85 2.27
N VAL A 110 3.23 7.75 1.91
CA VAL A 110 2.15 7.64 2.89
C VAL A 110 2.13 6.29 3.59
N LEU A 111 2.47 5.21 2.87
CA LEU A 111 2.64 3.89 3.47
C LEU A 111 3.79 3.88 4.48
N TRP A 112 4.94 4.46 4.15
CA TRP A 112 6.08 4.57 5.05
C TRP A 112 5.76 5.42 6.28
N ARG A 113 5.18 6.61 6.10
CA ARG A 113 4.76 7.48 7.21
C ARG A 113 3.69 6.85 8.09
N SER A 114 2.84 5.98 7.56
CA SER A 114 1.83 5.28 8.37
C SER A 114 2.43 4.46 9.52
N LEU A 115 3.67 3.98 9.36
CA LEU A 115 4.35 3.20 10.41
C LEU A 115 4.62 4.04 11.65
N MET A 116 4.85 5.35 11.47
CA MET A 116 5.01 6.25 12.61
C MET A 116 3.75 6.28 13.43
N VAL A 117 2.58 6.37 12.80
CA VAL A 117 1.33 6.65 13.51
C VAL A 117 0.57 5.39 13.92
N THR A 118 0.95 4.21 13.43
CA THR A 118 0.30 2.95 13.79
C THR A 118 1.10 2.14 14.81
N SER A 119 0.44 1.30 15.60
CA SER A 119 1.09 0.49 16.64
C SER A 119 0.93 -1.02 16.48
N GLY A 120 0.07 -1.50 15.58
CA GLY A 120 -0.26 -2.92 15.43
C GLY A 120 0.94 -3.79 15.08
N ASP A 121 1.05 -4.96 15.69
CA ASP A 121 2.08 -5.97 15.39
C ASP A 121 2.01 -6.45 13.93
N ILE A 122 0.81 -6.41 13.36
CA ILE A 122 0.51 -6.63 11.94
C ILE A 122 0.00 -5.32 11.36
N VAL A 123 0.59 -4.89 10.24
CA VAL A 123 0.13 -3.74 9.46
C VAL A 123 -0.49 -4.24 8.17
N CYS A 124 -1.74 -3.89 7.93
CA CYS A 124 -2.52 -4.27 6.76
C CYS A 124 -2.83 -3.03 5.92
N PHE A 125 -2.39 -3.03 4.68
CA PHE A 125 -2.64 -1.96 3.72
C PHE A 125 -3.79 -2.34 2.80
N VAL A 126 -4.68 -1.38 2.56
CA VAL A 126 -5.84 -1.52 1.67
C VAL A 126 -6.00 -0.25 0.85
N ASP A 127 -6.12 -0.33 -0.47
CA ASP A 127 -6.34 0.86 -1.30
C ASP A 127 -7.69 1.53 -0.98
N ALA A 128 -7.70 2.86 -0.93
CA ALA A 128 -8.90 3.64 -0.64
C ALA A 128 -9.86 3.82 -1.84
N ASP A 129 -9.53 3.26 -3.01
CA ASP A 129 -10.26 3.42 -4.28
C ASP A 129 -11.04 2.15 -4.71
N LEU A 130 -11.17 1.18 -3.80
CA LEU A 130 -11.91 -0.06 -4.03
C LEU A 130 -13.41 0.17 -4.13
N LYS A 131 -14.03 -0.47 -5.13
CA LYS A 131 -15.49 -0.55 -5.30
C LYS A 131 -15.97 -1.93 -4.86
N ASP A 132 -17.19 -1.99 -4.35
CA ASP A 132 -17.81 -3.23 -3.85
C ASP A 132 -16.91 -3.95 -2.83
N PHE A 133 -16.37 -3.16 -1.89
CA PHE A 133 -15.40 -3.63 -0.91
C PHE A 133 -15.95 -4.76 -0.04
N SER A 134 -15.21 -5.87 0.04
CA SER A 134 -15.47 -6.97 0.96
C SER A 134 -14.51 -6.92 2.15
N PRO A 135 -14.96 -7.20 3.39
CA PRO A 135 -14.05 -7.35 4.54
C PRO A 135 -13.03 -8.48 4.37
N ASP A 136 -13.23 -9.40 3.42
CA ASP A 136 -12.29 -10.47 3.07
C ASP A 136 -10.95 -9.95 2.56
N PHE A 137 -10.92 -8.74 1.99
CA PHE A 137 -9.67 -8.07 1.62
C PHE A 137 -8.76 -7.80 2.82
N VAL A 138 -9.31 -7.71 4.03
CA VAL A 138 -8.53 -7.53 5.28
C VAL A 138 -8.37 -8.86 5.99
N SER A 139 -9.48 -9.56 6.28
CA SER A 139 -9.45 -10.79 7.08
C SER A 139 -8.65 -11.89 6.38
N GLY A 140 -8.72 -11.97 5.04
CA GLY A 140 -7.97 -12.94 4.24
C GLY A 140 -6.47 -12.77 4.40
N ILE A 141 -5.93 -11.57 4.14
CA ILE A 141 -4.47 -11.33 4.20
C ILE A 141 -3.90 -11.26 5.62
N VAL A 142 -4.70 -10.83 6.60
CA VAL A 142 -4.31 -10.89 8.03
C VAL A 142 -4.32 -12.33 8.54
N GLY A 143 -5.16 -13.19 7.98
CA GLY A 143 -5.39 -14.55 8.43
C GLY A 143 -4.11 -15.38 8.62
N PRO A 144 -3.29 -15.58 7.57
CA PRO A 144 -2.05 -16.34 7.69
C PRO A 144 -1.07 -15.75 8.70
N LEU A 145 -1.02 -14.43 8.89
CA LEU A 145 -0.13 -13.80 9.89
C LEU A 145 -0.55 -14.10 11.33
N LEU A 146 -1.82 -14.41 11.56
CA LEU A 146 -2.32 -14.82 12.87
C LEU A 146 -2.20 -16.33 13.10
N THR A 147 -2.24 -17.14 12.05
CA THR A 147 -2.30 -18.61 12.17
C THR A 147 -0.99 -19.32 11.85
N GLU A 148 -0.11 -18.71 11.06
CA GLU A 148 1.17 -19.26 10.62
C GLU A 148 2.32 -18.44 11.24
N PRO A 149 3.02 -18.95 12.25
CA PRO A 149 4.13 -18.24 12.89
C PRO A 149 5.26 -17.88 11.92
N ASP A 150 5.50 -18.75 10.93
CA ASP A 150 6.61 -18.60 9.97
C ASP A 150 6.27 -17.71 8.76
N VAL A 151 5.10 -17.05 8.75
CA VAL A 151 4.70 -16.12 7.68
C VAL A 151 4.81 -14.69 8.19
N ASP A 152 5.47 -13.84 7.39
CA ASP A 152 5.76 -12.44 7.69
C ASP A 152 5.11 -11.46 6.71
N PHE A 153 4.79 -11.90 5.48
CA PHE A 153 4.24 -11.05 4.42
C PHE A 153 3.16 -11.79 3.65
N VAL A 154 1.97 -11.19 3.51
CA VAL A 154 0.85 -11.77 2.76
C VAL A 154 0.31 -10.79 1.73
N LYS A 155 0.30 -11.17 0.45
CA LYS A 155 -0.37 -10.43 -0.63
C LYS A 155 -1.81 -10.92 -0.83
N ALA A 156 -2.73 -10.03 -1.14
CA ALA A 156 -3.98 -10.45 -1.76
C ALA A 156 -3.73 -10.94 -3.20
N MET A 157 -4.42 -11.99 -3.61
CA MET A 157 -4.63 -12.37 -5.01
C MET A 157 -6.13 -12.31 -5.32
N TYR A 158 -6.47 -11.93 -6.54
CA TYR A 158 -7.85 -11.68 -6.94
C TYR A 158 -7.95 -11.64 -8.46
N ASP A 159 -9.17 -11.87 -8.95
CA ASP A 159 -9.54 -11.60 -10.32
C ASP A 159 -9.72 -10.10 -10.55
N ARG A 160 -9.22 -9.65 -11.70
CA ARG A 160 -9.36 -8.26 -12.15
C ARG A 160 -10.08 -8.25 -13.51
N PRO A 161 -11.40 -7.99 -13.53
CA PRO A 161 -12.16 -7.96 -14.78
C PRO A 161 -11.78 -6.75 -15.64
N LEU A 162 -11.79 -6.94 -16.96
CA LEU A 162 -11.61 -5.90 -17.98
C LEU A 162 -12.84 -5.95 -18.90
N GLY A 163 -13.82 -5.08 -18.64
CA GLY A 163 -15.13 -5.17 -19.28
C GLY A 163 -15.87 -6.45 -18.87
N SER A 164 -16.38 -7.21 -19.84
CA SER A 164 -17.08 -8.48 -19.62
C SER A 164 -16.18 -9.72 -19.62
N ALA A 165 -14.88 -9.57 -19.88
CA ALA A 165 -13.93 -10.69 -19.93
C ALA A 165 -13.24 -10.91 -18.57
N PRO A 166 -13.21 -12.16 -18.06
CA PRO A 166 -12.42 -12.50 -16.88
C PRO A 166 -10.90 -12.30 -17.09
N GLY A 167 -10.20 -11.99 -16.00
CA GLY A 167 -8.88 -12.60 -15.72
C GLY A 167 -7.65 -12.17 -16.54
N GLN A 168 -7.48 -10.89 -16.89
CA GLN A 168 -6.22 -10.44 -17.54
C GLN A 168 -5.24 -9.73 -16.61
N GLY A 169 -5.48 -9.72 -15.29
CA GLY A 169 -4.62 -8.98 -14.35
C GLY A 169 -4.56 -7.47 -14.66
N GLY A 170 -3.66 -6.76 -13.98
CA GLY A 170 -3.38 -5.37 -14.33
C GLY A 170 -2.45 -5.28 -15.55
N ARG A 171 -2.71 -4.36 -16.50
CA ARG A 171 -1.83 -4.15 -17.66
C ARG A 171 -0.35 -4.00 -17.28
N VAL A 172 -0.05 -3.24 -16.23
CA VAL A 172 1.34 -3.06 -15.74
C VAL A 172 1.84 -4.30 -14.98
N THR A 173 0.96 -5.04 -14.30
CA THR A 173 1.29 -6.34 -13.71
C THR A 173 1.76 -7.31 -14.79
N GLU A 174 0.97 -7.47 -15.86
CA GLU A 174 1.21 -8.46 -16.91
C GLU A 174 2.33 -8.07 -17.87
N LEU A 175 2.38 -6.82 -18.30
CA LEU A 175 3.30 -6.38 -19.35
C LEU A 175 4.65 -5.92 -18.80
N MET A 176 4.77 -5.76 -17.49
CA MET A 176 5.96 -5.19 -16.87
C MET A 176 6.41 -5.96 -15.63
N ALA A 177 5.61 -6.01 -14.56
CA ALA A 177 6.10 -6.53 -13.28
C ALA A 177 6.34 -8.04 -13.32
N ARG A 178 5.39 -8.84 -13.83
CA ARG A 178 5.56 -10.29 -13.95
C ARG A 178 6.73 -10.67 -14.85
N PRO A 179 6.91 -10.08 -16.06
CA PRO A 179 8.11 -10.33 -16.87
C PRO A 179 9.41 -10.02 -16.14
N VAL A 180 9.51 -8.86 -15.50
CA VAL A 180 10.71 -8.46 -14.75
C VAL A 180 10.99 -9.39 -13.57
N LEU A 181 9.97 -9.71 -12.77
CA LEU A 181 10.10 -10.67 -11.67
C LEU A 181 10.52 -12.05 -12.16
N ASN A 182 9.91 -12.58 -13.22
CA ASN A 182 10.24 -13.91 -13.73
C ASN A 182 11.69 -14.00 -14.23
N LEU A 183 12.20 -12.93 -14.85
CA LEU A 183 13.55 -12.90 -15.42
C LEU A 183 14.64 -12.65 -14.37
N HIS A 184 14.31 -11.94 -13.28
CA HIS A 184 15.30 -11.42 -12.35
C HIS A 184 15.15 -11.90 -10.90
N TRP A 185 13.92 -12.21 -10.47
CA TRP A 185 13.59 -12.81 -9.18
C TRP A 185 12.62 -13.98 -9.38
N PRO A 186 13.06 -15.08 -10.04
CA PRO A 186 12.17 -16.17 -10.42
C PRO A 186 11.45 -16.83 -9.23
N HIS A 187 11.97 -16.70 -8.01
CA HIS A 187 11.29 -17.10 -6.76
C HIS A 187 9.96 -16.37 -6.53
N LEU A 188 9.78 -15.16 -7.07
CA LEU A 188 8.55 -14.37 -6.98
C LEU A 188 7.58 -14.64 -8.14
N ALA A 189 7.91 -15.54 -9.07
CA ALA A 189 7.09 -15.82 -10.25
C ALA A 189 5.69 -16.37 -9.92
N GLY A 190 5.51 -16.93 -8.71
CA GLY A 190 4.25 -17.47 -8.23
C GLY A 190 3.24 -16.44 -7.72
N PHE A 191 3.65 -15.18 -7.50
CA PHE A 191 2.71 -14.15 -7.05
C PHE A 191 1.75 -13.75 -8.17
N VAL A 192 0.45 -13.90 -7.90
CA VAL A 192 -0.61 -13.58 -8.88
C VAL A 192 -0.76 -12.06 -9.06
N GLN A 193 -0.75 -11.30 -7.96
CA GLN A 193 -0.90 -9.84 -7.97
C GLN A 193 0.28 -9.15 -7.26
N PRO A 194 1.51 -9.19 -7.81
CA PRO A 194 2.71 -8.64 -7.15
C PRO A 194 2.64 -7.14 -6.88
N LEU A 195 1.80 -6.40 -7.63
CA LEU A 195 1.58 -4.96 -7.49
C LEU A 195 0.28 -4.59 -6.76
N GLY A 196 -0.45 -5.57 -6.20
CA GLY A 196 -1.73 -5.29 -5.54
C GLY A 196 -1.55 -4.41 -4.31
N GLY A 197 -2.42 -3.41 -4.13
CA GLY A 197 -2.39 -2.52 -2.97
C GLY A 197 -2.83 -3.18 -1.66
N GLU A 198 -3.44 -4.36 -1.73
CA GLU A 198 -3.90 -5.11 -0.55
C GLU A 198 -2.85 -6.14 -0.14
N TYR A 199 -2.25 -5.91 1.02
CA TYR A 199 -1.26 -6.80 1.64
C TYR A 199 -1.07 -6.49 3.11
N ALA A 200 -0.69 -7.50 3.88
CA ALA A 200 -0.41 -7.37 5.30
C ALA A 200 0.99 -7.90 5.61
N VAL A 201 1.67 -7.26 6.57
CA VAL A 201 3.05 -7.59 6.93
C VAL A 201 3.20 -7.50 8.44
N ARG A 202 4.01 -8.39 9.03
CA ARG A 202 4.44 -8.19 10.43
C ARG A 202 5.27 -6.91 10.51
N ARG A 203 4.97 -6.07 11.49
CA ARG A 203 5.70 -4.81 11.74
C ARG A 203 7.20 -5.02 11.85
N GLY A 204 7.62 -6.11 12.50
CA GLY A 204 9.04 -6.45 12.67
C GLY A 204 9.80 -6.57 11.35
N LEU A 205 9.20 -7.16 10.31
CA LEU A 205 9.78 -7.15 8.96
C LEU A 205 9.65 -5.75 8.34
N LEU A 206 8.45 -5.19 8.36
CA LEU A 206 8.12 -3.97 7.62
C LEU A 206 8.99 -2.76 8.00
N GLU A 207 9.36 -2.61 9.28
CA GLU A 207 10.19 -1.50 9.76
C GLU A 207 11.67 -1.60 9.36
N GLN A 208 12.10 -2.77 8.88
CA GLN A 208 13.46 -3.01 8.38
C GLN A 208 13.59 -2.76 6.87
N LEU A 209 12.47 -2.61 6.15
CA LEU A 209 12.48 -2.44 4.70
C LEU A 209 12.51 -0.95 4.32
N PRO A 210 13.31 -0.56 3.29
CA PRO A 210 13.19 0.76 2.67
C PRO A 210 11.90 0.85 1.83
N PHE A 211 11.41 2.06 1.62
CA PHE A 211 10.17 2.32 0.88
C PHE A 211 10.45 3.24 -0.32
N PRO A 212 10.37 2.74 -1.57
CA PRO A 212 10.25 3.61 -2.73
C PRO A 212 9.03 4.53 -2.56
N VAL A 213 9.17 5.85 -2.74
CA VAL A 213 8.10 6.78 -2.33
C VAL A 213 6.89 6.79 -3.29
N GLY A 214 7.09 6.38 -4.54
CA GLY A 214 6.05 6.32 -5.59
C GLY A 214 5.36 4.95 -5.75
N TYR A 215 4.95 4.63 -6.97
CA TYR A 215 4.28 3.36 -7.33
C TYR A 215 5.22 2.14 -7.39
N GLY A 216 6.52 2.33 -7.10
CA GLY A 216 7.48 1.23 -6.98
C GLY A 216 7.36 0.46 -5.67
N VAL A 217 6.61 0.98 -4.69
CA VAL A 217 6.61 0.50 -3.32
C VAL A 217 6.21 -0.97 -3.20
N GLU A 218 5.15 -1.44 -3.87
CA GLU A 218 4.74 -2.84 -3.77
C GLU A 218 5.79 -3.80 -4.32
N LEU A 219 6.41 -3.47 -5.46
CA LEU A 219 7.50 -4.28 -6.02
C LEU A 219 8.72 -4.26 -5.10
N GLY A 220 9.12 -3.08 -4.63
CA GLY A 220 10.29 -2.90 -3.75
C GLY A 220 10.14 -3.71 -2.47
N LEU A 221 9.01 -3.56 -1.78
CA LEU A 221 8.71 -4.31 -0.56
C LEU A 221 8.70 -5.82 -0.79
N LEU A 222 8.14 -6.31 -1.90
CA LEU A 222 8.10 -7.75 -2.20
C LEU A 222 9.51 -8.32 -2.44
N VAL A 223 10.34 -7.61 -3.20
CA VAL A 223 11.74 -8.02 -3.47
C VAL A 223 12.58 -7.96 -2.20
N ASP A 224 12.45 -6.89 -1.42
CA ASP A 224 13.23 -6.70 -0.19
C ASP A 224 12.80 -7.69 0.90
N ALA A 225 11.50 -8.01 0.99
CA ALA A 225 11.00 -9.06 1.86
C ALA A 225 11.57 -10.43 1.47
N LEU A 226 11.59 -10.78 0.18
CA LEU A 226 12.22 -12.04 -0.27
C LEU A 226 13.68 -12.13 0.16
N HIS A 227 14.45 -11.06 -0.02
CA HIS A 227 15.86 -11.06 0.37
C HIS A 227 16.07 -11.10 1.89
N THR A 228 15.12 -10.59 2.68
CA THR A 228 15.24 -10.48 4.13
C THR A 228 14.79 -11.76 4.83
N VAL A 229 13.65 -12.35 4.43
CA VAL A 229 13.02 -13.48 5.14
C VAL A 229 12.86 -14.74 4.28
N GLY A 230 13.18 -14.68 2.99
CA GLY A 230 13.04 -15.82 2.08
C GLY A 230 11.59 -16.07 1.63
N LEU A 231 11.43 -16.92 0.62
CA LEU A 231 10.14 -17.17 -0.05
C LEU A 231 9.12 -17.85 0.89
N ASP A 232 9.56 -18.74 1.77
CA ASP A 232 8.69 -19.52 2.66
C ASP A 232 7.95 -18.67 3.71
N ALA A 233 8.46 -17.46 3.99
CA ALA A 233 7.83 -16.48 4.87
C ALA A 233 6.86 -15.53 4.14
N LEU A 234 6.79 -15.63 2.81
CA LEU A 234 5.82 -14.89 2.00
C LEU A 234 4.65 -15.80 1.62
N ALA A 235 3.47 -15.21 1.47
CA ALA A 235 2.27 -15.94 1.07
C ALA A 235 1.29 -15.07 0.27
N GLN A 236 0.25 -15.70 -0.27
CA GLN A 236 -0.87 -15.03 -0.91
C GLN A 236 -2.23 -15.62 -0.55
N VAL A 237 -3.27 -14.80 -0.60
CA VAL A 237 -4.65 -15.21 -0.26
C VAL A 237 -5.63 -14.71 -1.30
N ASP A 238 -6.46 -15.60 -1.83
CA ASP A 238 -7.57 -15.29 -2.73
C ASP A 238 -8.66 -14.56 -1.96
N VAL A 239 -8.94 -13.33 -2.38
CA VAL A 239 -9.98 -12.47 -1.83
C VAL A 239 -11.10 -12.19 -2.85
N GLY A 240 -11.17 -12.98 -3.91
CA GLY A 240 -12.23 -12.95 -4.91
C GLY A 240 -11.98 -11.91 -6.00
N VAL A 241 -12.92 -10.99 -6.19
CA VAL A 241 -12.92 -10.03 -7.31
C VAL A 241 -12.58 -8.63 -6.81
N ARG A 242 -11.64 -7.96 -7.48
CA ARG A 242 -11.25 -6.58 -7.16
C ARG A 242 -11.68 -5.61 -8.27
N VAL A 243 -12.62 -4.72 -7.94
CA VAL A 243 -13.07 -3.64 -8.83
C VAL A 243 -12.54 -2.29 -8.29
N HIS A 244 -11.95 -1.48 -9.17
CA HIS A 244 -11.37 -0.18 -8.81
C HIS A 244 -11.33 0.76 -10.02
N ARG A 245 -10.86 2.00 -9.82
CA ARG A 245 -10.77 3.00 -10.88
C ARG A 245 -9.71 2.61 -11.93
N HIS A 246 -10.10 2.61 -13.21
CA HIS A 246 -9.15 2.36 -14.30
C HIS A 246 -8.25 3.58 -14.55
N GLN A 247 -6.95 3.33 -14.66
CA GLN A 247 -5.96 4.32 -15.10
C GLN A 247 -5.89 4.37 -16.64
N ASP A 248 -5.65 5.56 -17.19
CA ASP A 248 -5.43 5.73 -18.63
C ASP A 248 -4.09 5.10 -19.10
N GLY A 249 -3.90 4.99 -20.42
CA GLY A 249 -2.71 4.35 -20.99
C GLY A 249 -1.40 5.09 -20.64
N LEU A 250 -1.43 6.41 -20.54
CA LEU A 250 -0.26 7.23 -20.23
C LEU A 250 0.14 7.09 -18.77
N ALA A 251 -0.85 7.07 -17.86
CA ALA A 251 -0.68 6.80 -16.44
C ALA A 251 -0.07 5.41 -16.21
N LEU A 252 -0.50 4.40 -16.95
CA LEU A 252 0.10 3.06 -16.90
C LEU A 252 1.53 3.02 -17.43
N GLY A 253 1.84 3.77 -18.50
CA GLY A 253 3.21 3.90 -18.99
C GLY A 253 4.15 4.52 -17.94
N ARG A 254 3.69 5.58 -17.25
CA ARG A 254 4.41 6.21 -16.12
C ARG A 254 4.62 5.21 -14.97
N MET A 255 3.57 4.46 -14.61
CA MET A 255 3.64 3.43 -13.57
C MET A 255 4.64 2.31 -13.92
N ALA A 256 4.59 1.80 -15.16
CA ALA A 256 5.52 0.78 -15.64
C ALA A 256 6.98 1.24 -15.58
N ALA A 257 7.27 2.49 -15.94
CA ALA A 257 8.62 3.04 -15.87
C ALA A 257 9.13 3.14 -14.42
N ALA A 258 8.29 3.58 -13.47
CA ALA A 258 8.63 3.65 -12.05
C ALA A 258 8.95 2.27 -11.46
N ILE A 259 8.14 1.27 -11.80
CA ILE A 259 8.37 -0.11 -11.37
C ILE A 259 9.65 -0.67 -12.00
N TYR A 260 9.97 -0.30 -13.24
CA TYR A 260 11.19 -0.78 -13.92
C TYR A 260 12.44 -0.20 -13.29
N ARG A 261 12.38 1.09 -12.95
CA ARG A 261 13.43 1.76 -12.19
C ARG A 261 13.63 1.07 -10.83
N THR A 262 12.57 0.81 -10.09
CA THR A 262 12.63 0.11 -8.81
C THR A 262 13.33 -1.25 -8.97
N ALA A 263 12.97 -2.02 -10.00
CA ALA A 263 13.66 -3.26 -10.33
C ALA A 263 15.15 -3.05 -10.61
N GLN A 264 15.53 -2.04 -11.41
CA GLN A 264 16.94 -1.76 -11.67
C GLN A 264 17.75 -1.47 -10.41
N LEU A 265 17.21 -0.67 -9.49
CA LEU A 265 17.87 -0.34 -8.22
C LEU A 265 18.16 -1.59 -7.38
N ARG A 266 17.29 -2.61 -7.47
CA ARG A 266 17.49 -3.90 -6.79
C ARG A 266 18.42 -4.84 -7.56
N LEU A 267 18.45 -4.78 -8.89
CA LEU A 267 19.25 -5.67 -9.75
C LEU A 267 20.75 -5.37 -9.77
N ALA A 268 21.13 -4.11 -9.65
CA ALA A 268 22.53 -3.71 -9.62
C ALA A 268 22.67 -2.36 -8.94
N ARG A 269 23.81 -2.12 -8.28
CA ARG A 269 24.31 -0.76 -7.96
C ARG A 269 24.65 0.06 -9.23
N GLY A 270 23.94 -0.19 -10.34
CA GLY A 270 24.08 0.49 -11.63
C GLY A 270 23.11 1.66 -11.72
N HIS A 271 23.61 2.79 -12.21
CA HIS A 271 22.82 4.01 -12.35
C HIS A 271 21.95 3.93 -13.62
N LEU A 272 20.68 4.35 -13.52
CA LEU A 272 19.91 4.69 -14.72
C LEU A 272 20.64 5.85 -15.39
N VAL A 273 20.92 5.70 -16.68
CA VAL A 273 21.53 6.77 -17.49
C VAL A 273 20.55 7.96 -17.64
N ARG A 274 19.24 7.70 -17.59
CA ARG A 274 18.19 8.74 -17.68
C ARG A 274 16.89 8.32 -16.97
N PRO A 275 16.57 8.85 -15.77
CA PRO A 275 15.34 8.55 -15.03
C PRO A 275 14.17 9.44 -15.50
N GLU A 276 13.91 9.47 -16.80
CA GLU A 276 12.83 10.25 -17.39
C GLU A 276 12.08 9.39 -18.42
N LEU A 277 10.75 9.51 -18.44
CA LEU A 277 9.89 8.87 -19.43
C LEU A 277 9.31 9.95 -20.35
N THR A 278 9.66 9.90 -21.64
CA THR A 278 9.02 10.72 -22.68
C THR A 278 7.90 9.91 -23.34
N GLN A 279 6.68 10.44 -23.32
CA GLN A 279 5.50 9.88 -23.98
C GLN A 279 4.92 10.90 -24.97
N PHE A 280 4.07 10.45 -25.89
CA PHE A 280 3.48 11.28 -26.94
C PHE A 280 1.97 11.28 -26.84
N GLU A 281 1.38 12.46 -26.79
CA GLU A 281 -0.07 12.69 -26.84
C GLU A 281 -0.46 13.26 -28.20
N ARG A 282 -1.66 12.93 -28.69
CA ARG A 282 -2.19 13.57 -29.90
C ARG A 282 -2.85 14.90 -29.51
N GLY A 283 -2.28 16.01 -29.98
CA GLY A 283 -2.89 17.33 -29.97
C GLY A 283 -3.49 17.66 -31.34
N ASP A 284 -4.02 18.88 -31.45
CA ASP A 284 -4.73 19.35 -32.65
C ASP A 284 -3.83 19.39 -33.89
N ASP A 285 -2.55 19.76 -33.73
CA ASP A 285 -1.58 19.89 -34.82
C ASP A 285 -0.58 18.71 -34.93
N GLY A 286 -0.84 17.58 -34.27
CA GLY A 286 0.01 16.39 -34.33
C GLY A 286 0.36 15.80 -32.98
N PHE A 287 1.55 15.19 -32.85
CA PHE A 287 1.99 14.58 -31.59
C PHE A 287 2.78 15.56 -30.73
N VAL A 288 2.40 15.68 -29.46
CA VAL A 288 3.07 16.49 -28.44
C VAL A 288 3.84 15.56 -27.51
N ALA A 289 5.16 15.76 -27.43
CA ALA A 289 6.00 15.02 -26.49
C ALA A 289 5.85 15.59 -25.06
N ARG A 290 5.57 14.73 -24.09
CA ARG A 290 5.61 15.06 -22.66
C ARG A 290 6.63 14.19 -21.96
N THR A 291 7.55 14.83 -21.25
CA THR A 291 8.57 14.14 -20.44
C THR A 291 8.21 14.25 -18.97
N THR A 292 8.13 13.11 -18.30
CA THR A 292 7.87 13.00 -16.85
C THR A 292 9.08 12.39 -16.17
N LYS A 293 9.50 12.96 -15.03
CA LYS A 293 10.54 12.36 -14.20
C LYS A 293 10.03 11.06 -13.59
N VAL A 294 10.85 10.01 -13.64
CA VAL A 294 10.57 8.76 -12.94
C VAL A 294 11.17 8.88 -11.55
N ASP A 295 10.34 8.72 -10.52
CA ASP A 295 10.79 8.86 -9.15
C ASP A 295 11.92 7.87 -8.82
N THR A 296 12.92 8.36 -8.09
CA THR A 296 14.06 7.57 -7.63
C THR A 296 14.31 7.71 -6.13
N GLU A 297 13.46 8.46 -5.42
CA GLU A 297 13.60 8.66 -3.98
C GLU A 297 13.07 7.42 -3.23
N GLU A 298 13.82 7.01 -2.20
CA GLU A 298 13.42 5.97 -1.26
C GLU A 298 13.54 6.51 0.16
N ARG A 299 12.57 6.16 1.00
CA ARG A 299 12.67 6.35 2.44
C ARG A 299 13.48 5.20 3.05
N PRO A 300 14.35 5.49 4.04
CA PRO A 300 15.13 4.45 4.70
C PRO A 300 14.20 3.52 5.51
N PRO A 301 14.71 2.36 5.95
CA PRO A 301 14.04 1.55 6.97
C PRO A 301 13.51 2.42 8.11
N MET A 302 12.25 2.23 8.50
CA MET A 302 11.63 3.05 9.55
C MET A 302 12.38 2.90 10.88
N ILE A 303 12.98 1.74 11.13
CA ILE A 303 13.84 1.53 12.28
C ILE A 303 15.06 2.45 12.27
N GLU A 304 15.47 3.09 11.17
CA GLU A 304 16.55 4.09 11.15
C GLU A 304 16.09 5.49 11.60
N ILE A 305 14.79 5.72 11.74
CA ILE A 305 14.23 6.99 12.18
C ILE A 305 14.28 7.10 13.71
N THR A 306 14.96 8.13 14.21
CA THR A 306 15.18 8.35 15.64
C THR A 306 13.88 8.47 16.44
N GLU A 307 12.90 9.23 15.93
CA GLU A 307 11.59 9.40 16.55
C GLU A 307 10.81 8.08 16.63
N TYR A 308 10.94 7.23 15.62
CA TYR A 308 10.30 5.92 15.62
C TYR A 308 10.86 5.03 16.72
N ARG A 309 12.20 4.94 16.84
CA ARG A 309 12.86 4.19 17.93
C ARG A 309 12.46 4.74 19.31
N GLY A 310 12.45 6.07 19.45
CA GLY A 310 12.07 6.74 20.70
C GLY A 310 10.63 6.39 21.13
N GLY A 311 9.69 6.42 20.18
CA GLY A 311 8.29 6.04 20.43
C GLY A 311 8.11 4.58 20.81
N ARG A 312 8.82 3.65 20.15
CA ARG A 312 8.76 2.21 20.46
C ARG A 312 9.33 1.87 21.83
N LEU A 313 10.43 2.50 22.23
CA LEU A 313 11.07 2.24 23.53
C LEU A 313 10.26 2.78 24.71
N ALA A 314 9.47 3.84 24.49
CA ALA A 314 8.66 4.46 25.53
C ALA A 314 7.36 3.69 25.84
N GLY A 315 6.94 2.73 24.99
CA GLY A 315 5.69 1.98 25.17
C GLY A 315 4.40 2.84 25.14
N THR A 316 4.54 4.13 24.85
CA THR A 316 3.42 5.09 24.82
C THR A 316 2.64 4.94 23.53
N PRO A 317 1.31 4.78 23.59
CA PRO A 317 0.45 5.09 22.45
C PRO A 317 0.82 6.50 22.00
N GLN A 318 1.10 6.71 20.71
CA GLN A 318 1.28 8.06 20.21
C GLN A 318 -0.02 8.82 20.46
N GLU A 319 0.07 9.87 21.29
CA GLU A 319 -1.06 10.77 21.51
C GLU A 319 -1.58 11.25 20.15
N PRO A 320 -2.91 11.31 19.95
CA PRO A 320 -3.47 11.83 18.73
C PRO A 320 -2.92 13.25 18.50
N LEU A 321 -2.32 13.46 17.33
CA LEU A 321 -1.96 14.80 16.86
C LEU A 321 -3.24 15.66 16.91
N PRO A 322 -3.15 16.92 17.35
CA PRO A 322 -4.32 17.78 17.57
C PRO A 322 -5.19 17.85 16.31
N GLU A 323 -6.50 17.71 16.50
CA GLU A 323 -7.49 17.77 15.42
C GLU A 323 -7.32 19.06 14.62
N HIS A 324 -7.16 18.92 13.31
CA HIS A 324 -7.04 20.04 12.40
C HIS A 324 -8.37 20.80 12.37
N THR A 325 -8.41 21.96 13.04
CA THR A 325 -9.51 22.90 12.86
C THR A 325 -9.47 23.40 11.41
N PRO A 326 -10.59 23.39 10.66
CA PRO A 326 -10.59 23.90 9.29
C PRO A 326 -10.14 25.35 9.27
N HIS A 327 -9.14 25.65 8.45
CA HIS A 327 -8.54 26.97 8.30
C HIS A 327 -9.62 28.06 8.19
N THR A 328 -9.65 28.95 9.17
CA THR A 328 -10.32 30.23 9.07
C THR A 328 -9.66 31.00 7.92
N ARG A 329 -10.48 31.58 7.03
CA ARG A 329 -10.04 32.35 5.87
C ARG A 329 -8.91 33.31 6.26
N LEU A 330 -7.79 33.23 5.54
CA LEU A 330 -6.77 34.27 5.56
C LEU A 330 -7.41 35.60 5.10
N PRO A 331 -7.16 36.73 5.77
CA PRO A 331 -7.73 38.01 5.36
C PRO A 331 -7.10 38.50 4.06
N ASP A 332 -7.97 38.90 3.12
CA ASP A 332 -7.65 39.60 1.88
C ASP A 332 -6.80 40.85 2.16
N SER A 333 -5.51 40.78 1.88
CA SER A 333 -4.66 41.98 1.80
C SER A 333 -3.50 41.78 0.84
N TYR A 334 -3.81 41.52 -0.43
CA TYR A 334 -2.84 41.70 -1.52
C TYR A 334 -3.47 42.38 -2.74
N HIS A 335 -4.00 43.59 -2.52
CA HIS A 335 -4.19 44.57 -3.58
C HIS A 335 -3.75 45.95 -3.09
N ARG A 336 -2.53 46.34 -3.46
CA ARG A 336 -2.11 47.68 -3.94
C ARG A 336 -0.62 47.86 -3.68
N ARG A 337 0.15 47.97 -4.77
CA ARG A 337 1.06 49.08 -5.04
C ARG A 337 1.60 48.94 -6.46
N THR A 338 0.93 49.64 -7.36
CA THR A 338 1.59 50.32 -8.47
C THR A 338 2.47 51.43 -7.90
N GLY A 339 3.68 51.53 -8.44
CA GLY A 339 4.67 52.57 -8.24
C GLY A 339 5.76 52.36 -9.26
#